data_AF-A0A0F2LNX5-F1
#
_entry.id   AF-A0A0F2LNX5-F1
#
_cell.length_a   1.000
_cell.length_b   1.000
_cell.length_c   1.000
_cell.angle_alpha   90.00
_cell.angle_beta   90.00
_cell.angle_gamma   90.00
#
_symmetry.space_group_name_H-M   'P 1'
#
loop_
_entity.id
_entity.type
_entity.pdbx_description
1 polymer ?
#
loop_
_entity_poly.entity_id
_entity_poly.type
_entity_poly.pdbx_seq_one_letter_code
_entity_poly.pdbx_strand_id
1 'polypeptide(L)'
;MKLKVRNHGLYMLGVFSYVISLSPFLGVNALRALVLLPIVAYTLPVLEKIQPKFMTMKVGHSDVLLAVIAGLPYVLLWPSPYLLVPGALLAATLLFYYFRNTLWGNVLGTTFIASLSFLWALFAENGFLLPSAYWTLYVFTGAVYVEYKIPHRRLKAWVVRASWLSSV
;
A
#
# COMPACT_ATOMS: atom_id res chain seq x y z
N MET A 1 30.20 8.80 -2.96
CA MET A 1 28.88 8.60 -2.31
C MET A 1 27.82 8.55 -3.41
N LYS A 2 27.21 7.39 -3.71
CA LYS A 2 26.14 7.33 -4.73
C LYS A 2 24.86 7.89 -4.11
N LEU A 3 24.42 9.06 -4.57
CA LEU A 3 23.11 9.62 -4.23
C LEU A 3 22.04 8.63 -4.72
N LYS A 4 21.43 7.88 -3.80
CA LYS A 4 20.29 7.02 -4.11
C LYS A 4 19.09 7.94 -4.31
N VAL A 5 18.54 7.94 -5.52
CA VAL A 5 17.30 8.67 -5.83
C VAL A 5 16.17 8.08 -5.00
N ARG A 6 15.49 8.92 -4.20
CA ARG A 6 14.37 8.49 -3.36
C ARG A 6 13.14 8.19 -4.20
N ASN A 7 12.35 7.22 -3.78
CA ASN A 7 11.07 6.88 -4.42
C ASN A 7 9.97 7.87 -3.99
N HIS A 8 9.98 9.05 -4.59
CA HIS A 8 9.00 10.11 -4.29
C HIS A 8 7.54 9.67 -4.45
N GLY A 9 7.26 8.77 -5.41
CA GLY A 9 5.91 8.22 -5.62
C GLY A 9 5.40 7.42 -4.43
N LEU A 10 6.25 6.55 -3.86
CA LEU A 10 5.93 5.80 -2.63
C LEU A 10 5.66 6.74 -1.45
N TYR A 11 6.48 7.77 -1.27
CA TYR A 11 6.31 8.73 -0.19
C TYR A 11 5.02 9.54 -0.33
N MET A 12 4.72 10.05 -1.54
CA MET A 12 3.45 10.75 -1.79
C MET A 12 2.25 9.84 -1.54
N LEU A 13 2.27 8.61 -2.05
CA LEU A 13 1.19 7.64 -1.84
C LEU A 13 0.99 7.36 -0.35
N GLY A 14 2.08 7.17 0.41
CA GLY A 14 2.03 6.98 1.86
C GLY A 14 1.43 8.18 2.59
N VAL A 15 1.87 9.40 2.27
CA VAL A 15 1.34 10.63 2.89
C VAL A 15 -0.15 10.80 2.59
N PHE A 16 -0.59 10.63 1.35
CA PHE A 16 -2.01 10.74 1.01
C PHE A 16 -2.84 9.65 1.68
N SER A 17 -2.33 8.43 1.75
CA SER A 17 -3.00 7.33 2.47
C SER A 17 -3.16 7.64 3.95
N TYR A 18 -2.20 8.34 4.56
CA TYR A 18 -2.31 8.82 5.94
C TYR A 18 -3.40 9.89 6.06
N VAL A 19 -3.38 10.93 5.22
CA VAL A 19 -4.41 11.99 5.28
C VAL A 19 -5.81 11.41 5.09
N ILE A 20 -5.98 10.49 4.14
CA ILE A 20 -7.27 9.86 3.85
C ILE A 20 -7.73 8.98 5.01
N SER A 21 -6.82 8.31 5.70
CA SER A 21 -7.17 7.51 6.88
C SER A 21 -7.76 8.34 8.02
N LEU A 22 -7.48 9.64 8.05
CA LEU A 22 -8.02 10.59 9.03
C LEU A 22 -9.30 11.28 8.53
N SER A 23 -9.80 10.95 7.35
CA SER A 23 -11.00 11.56 6.79
C SER A 23 -12.28 10.79 7.17
N PRO A 24 -13.39 11.47 7.51
CA PRO A 24 -13.46 12.87 7.90
C PRO A 24 -12.74 13.07 9.24
N PHE A 25 -12.14 14.24 9.44
CA PHE A 25 -11.41 14.55 10.68
C PHE A 25 -12.31 14.57 11.93
N LEU A 26 -13.63 14.41 11.75
CA LEU A 26 -14.64 14.32 12.79
C LEU A 26 -14.61 12.93 13.43
N GLY A 27 -14.17 12.86 14.69
CA GLY A 27 -14.11 11.60 15.45
C GLY A 27 -12.75 10.92 15.49
N VAL A 28 -11.73 11.53 14.87
CA VAL A 28 -10.34 11.05 14.93
C VAL A 28 -9.73 11.33 16.30
N ASN A 29 -9.07 10.32 16.88
CA ASN A 29 -8.27 10.51 18.09
C ASN A 29 -6.94 11.18 17.75
N ALA A 30 -6.80 12.46 18.12
CA ALA A 30 -5.63 13.27 17.77
C ALA A 30 -4.31 12.71 18.31
N LEU A 31 -4.30 12.17 19.55
CA LEU A 31 -3.08 11.59 20.13
C LEU A 31 -2.64 10.36 19.35
N ARG A 32 -3.58 9.48 18.98
CA ARG A 32 -3.27 8.30 18.17
C ARG A 32 -2.85 8.67 16.75
N ALA A 33 -3.48 9.68 16.15
CA ALA A 33 -3.09 10.20 14.85
C ALA A 33 -1.65 10.76 14.85
N LEU A 34 -1.21 11.39 15.95
CA LEU A 34 0.16 11.85 16.13
C LEU A 34 1.15 10.69 16.32
N VAL A 35 0.80 9.66 17.10
CA VAL A 35 1.62 8.44 17.28
C VAL A 35 1.74 7.66 15.96
N LEU A 36 0.77 7.78 15.07
CA LEU A 36 0.81 7.15 13.76
C LEU A 36 1.87 7.78 12.83
N LEU A 37 2.20 9.07 12.98
CA LEU A 37 3.21 9.74 12.15
C LEU A 37 4.58 9.03 12.18
N PRO A 38 5.20 8.74 13.35
CA PRO A 38 6.47 8.01 13.39
C PRO A 38 6.35 6.59 12.84
N ILE A 39 5.20 5.93 13.00
CA ILE A 39 4.94 4.59 12.43
C ILE A 39 4.98 4.66 10.89
N VAL A 40 4.28 5.65 10.29
CA VAL A 40 4.28 5.88 8.84
C VAL A 40 5.69 6.26 8.36
N ALA A 41 6.35 7.16 9.07
CA ALA A 41 7.70 7.63 8.77
C ALA A 41 8.75 6.52 8.82
N TYR A 42 8.53 5.48 9.64
CA TYR A 42 9.34 4.27 9.66
C TYR A 42 8.95 3.26 8.57
N THR A 43 7.64 3.06 8.34
CA THR A 43 7.11 2.09 7.38
C THR A 43 7.57 2.42 5.95
N LEU A 44 7.49 3.69 5.52
CA LEU A 44 7.80 4.07 4.14
C LEU A 44 9.27 3.82 3.72
N PRO A 45 10.30 4.23 4.51
CA PRO A 45 11.69 3.86 4.23
C PRO A 45 11.93 2.35 4.22
N VAL A 46 11.26 1.59 5.10
CA VAL A 46 11.38 0.12 5.09
C VAL A 46 10.85 -0.43 3.78
N LEU A 47 9.65 -0.02 3.35
CA LEU A 47 9.07 -0.39 2.06
C LEU A 47 9.98 -0.02 0.88
N GLU A 48 10.54 1.19 0.86
CA GLU A 48 11.48 1.63 -0.18
C GLU A 48 12.73 0.73 -0.26
N LYS A 49 13.22 0.27 0.89
CA LYS A 49 14.39 -0.60 0.98
C LYS A 49 14.08 -2.02 0.51
N ILE A 50 12.96 -2.59 0.93
CA ILE A 50 12.66 -4.01 0.71
C ILE A 50 11.98 -4.27 -0.63
N GLN A 51 11.19 -3.33 -1.16
CA GLN A 51 10.36 -3.52 -2.36
C GLN A 51 11.17 -4.04 -3.57
N PRO A 52 12.35 -3.47 -3.94
CA PRO A 52 13.11 -3.96 -5.10
C PRO A 52 13.63 -5.40 -4.93
N LYS A 53 13.89 -5.81 -3.68
CA LYS A 53 14.36 -7.16 -3.34
C LYS A 53 13.23 -8.18 -3.44
N PHE A 54 12.04 -7.82 -2.98
CA PHE A 54 10.84 -8.64 -3.16
C PHE A 54 10.46 -8.78 -4.64
N MET A 55 10.54 -7.71 -5.42
CA MET A 55 10.29 -7.76 -6.88
C MET A 55 11.23 -8.72 -7.62
N THR A 56 12.47 -8.83 -7.16
CA THR A 56 13.50 -9.70 -7.77
C THR A 56 13.63 -11.05 -7.08
N MET A 57 12.81 -11.33 -6.06
CA MET A 57 12.87 -12.51 -5.19
C MET A 57 14.25 -12.75 -4.55
N LYS A 58 15.07 -11.68 -4.40
CA LYS A 58 16.39 -11.71 -3.75
C LYS A 58 16.29 -11.19 -2.32
N VAL A 59 15.43 -11.83 -1.54
CA VAL A 59 15.11 -11.42 -0.16
C VAL A 59 15.99 -12.19 0.82
N GLY A 60 16.73 -11.48 1.68
CA GLY A 60 17.50 -12.10 2.77
C GLY A 60 16.71 -12.16 4.07
N HIS A 61 17.20 -12.94 5.05
CA HIS A 61 16.57 -13.04 6.38
C HIS A 61 16.41 -11.69 7.09
N SER A 62 17.39 -10.80 6.95
CA SER A 62 17.34 -9.45 7.53
C SER A 62 16.27 -8.57 6.88
N ASP A 63 15.94 -8.79 5.61
CA ASP A 63 14.87 -8.05 4.93
C ASP A 63 13.49 -8.55 5.37
N VAL A 64 13.33 -9.87 5.59
CA VAL A 64 12.11 -10.45 6.18
C VAL A 64 11.91 -9.93 7.60
N LEU A 65 12.98 -9.91 8.42
CA LEU A 65 12.91 -9.38 9.78
C LEU A 65 12.45 -7.92 9.80
N LEU A 66 13.01 -7.08 8.92
CA LEU A 66 12.58 -5.69 8.77
C LEU A 66 11.12 -5.56 8.36
N ALA A 67 10.64 -6.41 7.44
CA ALA A 67 9.24 -6.43 7.03
C ALA A 67 8.32 -6.82 8.19
N VAL A 68 8.70 -7.82 8.98
CA VAL A 68 7.95 -8.25 10.17
C VAL A 68 7.90 -7.14 11.22
N ILE A 69 9.03 -6.50 11.51
CA ILE A 69 9.09 -5.38 12.47
C ILE A 69 8.22 -4.21 12.01
N ALA A 70 8.27 -3.86 10.72
CA ALA A 70 7.38 -2.83 10.16
C ALA A 70 5.91 -3.25 10.17
N GLY A 71 5.61 -4.55 10.14
CA GLY A 71 4.27 -5.11 10.24
C GLY A 71 3.69 -5.13 11.66
N LEU A 72 4.53 -5.19 12.69
CA LEU A 72 4.12 -5.37 14.10
C LEU A 72 3.04 -4.39 14.57
N PRO A 73 3.13 -3.06 14.34
CA PRO A 73 2.12 -2.12 14.81
C PRO A 73 0.72 -2.43 14.29
N TYR A 74 0.64 -3.08 13.13
CA TYR A 74 -0.63 -3.43 12.48
C TYR A 74 -1.19 -4.76 12.96
N VAL A 75 -0.35 -5.72 13.34
CA VAL A 75 -0.79 -7.01 13.89
C VAL A 75 -1.54 -6.82 15.22
N LEU A 76 -1.18 -5.78 15.98
CA LEU A 76 -1.87 -5.42 17.22
C LEU A 76 -3.33 -4.97 17.03
N LEU A 77 -3.77 -4.71 15.79
CA LEU A 77 -5.16 -4.38 15.47
C LEU A 77 -6.05 -5.63 15.28
N TRP A 78 -5.49 -6.83 15.46
CA TRP A 78 -6.26 -8.08 15.42
C TRP A 78 -7.23 -8.16 16.62
N PRO A 79 -8.50 -8.62 16.45
CA PRO A 79 -9.07 -9.30 15.28
C PRO A 79 -9.96 -8.39 14.39
N SER A 80 -9.45 -7.26 13.90
CA SER A 80 -10.20 -6.45 12.94
C SER A 80 -10.30 -7.12 11.56
N PRO A 81 -11.51 -7.29 10.97
CA PRO A 81 -11.66 -7.90 9.65
C PRO A 81 -11.01 -7.07 8.53
N TYR A 82 -10.79 -5.77 8.74
CA TYR A 82 -10.16 -4.90 7.76
C TYR A 82 -8.66 -5.18 7.56
N LEU A 83 -8.03 -5.95 8.46
CA LEU A 83 -6.67 -6.48 8.25
C LEU A 83 -6.56 -7.41 7.05
N LEU A 84 -7.70 -8.03 6.66
CA LEU A 84 -7.74 -8.94 5.52
C LEU A 84 -7.45 -8.22 4.20
N VAL A 85 -7.85 -6.96 4.04
CA VAL A 85 -7.68 -6.24 2.76
C VAL A 85 -6.19 -6.01 2.45
N PRO A 86 -5.40 -5.34 3.32
CA PRO A 86 -3.96 -5.19 3.08
C PRO A 86 -3.21 -6.53 3.11
N GLY A 87 -3.62 -7.45 3.99
CA GLY A 87 -3.02 -8.79 4.07
C GLY A 87 -3.16 -9.59 2.77
N ALA A 88 -4.37 -9.61 2.19
CA ALA A 88 -4.63 -10.29 0.93
C ALA A 88 -3.90 -9.63 -0.24
N LEU A 89 -3.86 -8.29 -0.29
CA LEU A 89 -3.12 -7.55 -1.33
C LEU A 89 -1.62 -7.80 -1.24
N LEU A 90 -1.05 -7.83 -0.03
CA LEU A 90 0.36 -8.16 0.18
C LEU A 90 0.65 -9.60 -0.27
N ALA A 91 -0.16 -10.57 0.14
CA ALA A 91 0.00 -11.98 -0.24
C ALA A 91 -0.10 -12.15 -1.76
N ALA A 92 -1.09 -11.53 -2.40
CA ALA A 92 -1.27 -11.57 -3.86
C ALA A 92 -0.08 -10.93 -4.58
N THR A 93 0.41 -9.78 -4.09
CA THR A 93 1.61 -9.12 -4.63
C THR A 93 2.82 -10.04 -4.64
N LEU A 94 3.10 -10.69 -3.51
CA LEU A 94 4.20 -11.64 -3.39
C LEU A 94 4.02 -12.85 -4.31
N LEU A 95 2.79 -13.36 -4.42
CA LEU A 95 2.47 -14.47 -5.32
C LEU A 95 2.74 -14.12 -6.79
N PHE A 96 2.34 -12.93 -7.24
CA PHE A 96 2.61 -12.50 -8.61
C PHE A 96 4.10 -12.27 -8.88
N TYR A 97 4.87 -11.74 -7.92
CA TYR A 97 6.32 -11.65 -8.06
C TYR A 97 7.00 -13.03 -8.09
N TYR A 98 6.52 -13.98 -7.30
CA TYR A 98 6.99 -15.37 -7.35
C TYR A 98 6.79 -15.98 -8.75
N PHE A 99 5.63 -15.77 -9.37
CA PHE A 99 5.35 -16.19 -10.75
C PHE A 99 5.96 -15.27 -11.83
N ARG A 100 6.86 -14.34 -11.46
CA ARG A 100 7.52 -13.38 -12.36
C ARG A 100 6.57 -12.46 -13.13
N ASN A 101 5.32 -12.32 -12.66
CA ASN A 101 4.34 -11.41 -13.23
C ASN A 101 4.48 -10.03 -12.57
N THR A 102 5.51 -9.30 -13.01
CA THR A 102 5.85 -7.99 -12.45
C THR A 102 4.82 -6.91 -12.73
N LEU A 103 3.93 -7.09 -13.72
CA LEU A 103 2.84 -6.16 -13.99
C LEU A 103 1.84 -6.18 -12.82
N TRP A 104 1.22 -7.34 -12.56
CA TRP A 104 0.20 -7.43 -11.51
C TRP A 104 0.80 -7.32 -10.11
N GLY A 105 2.05 -7.76 -9.93
CA GLY A 105 2.79 -7.49 -8.69
C GLY A 105 2.94 -5.99 -8.40
N ASN A 106 3.24 -5.17 -9.41
CA ASN A 106 3.34 -3.71 -9.23
C ASN A 106 1.98 -3.07 -8.92
N VAL A 107 0.93 -3.45 -9.67
CA VAL A 107 -0.43 -2.94 -9.46
C VAL A 107 -0.90 -3.22 -8.05
N LEU A 108 -0.82 -4.48 -7.62
CA LEU A 108 -1.29 -4.90 -6.31
C LEU A 108 -0.38 -4.40 -5.19
N GLY A 109 0.93 -4.30 -5.42
CA GLY A 109 1.86 -3.73 -4.44
C GLY A 109 1.61 -2.24 -4.18
N THR A 110 1.27 -1.49 -5.22
CA THR A 110 0.88 -0.08 -5.10
C THR A 110 -0.46 0.05 -4.38
N THR A 111 -1.42 -0.81 -4.74
CA THR A 111 -2.74 -0.88 -4.10
C THR A 111 -2.65 -1.27 -2.63
N PHE A 112 -1.74 -2.18 -2.28
CA PHE A 112 -1.44 -2.58 -0.92
C PHE A 112 -1.03 -1.39 -0.06
N ILE A 113 -0.13 -0.53 -0.55
CA ILE A 113 0.30 0.67 0.19
C ILE A 113 -0.90 1.59 0.45
N ALA A 114 -1.77 1.80 -0.53
CA ALA A 114 -2.99 2.58 -0.36
C ALA A 114 -3.93 1.97 0.67
N SER A 115 -4.07 0.64 0.67
CA SER A 115 -4.93 -0.09 1.61
C SER A 115 -4.47 0.00 3.07
N LEU A 116 -3.22 0.39 3.35
CA LEU A 116 -2.78 0.69 4.72
C LEU A 116 -3.61 1.81 5.36
N SER A 117 -4.25 2.66 4.57
CA SER A 117 -5.22 3.66 5.05
C SER A 117 -6.36 3.06 5.90
N PHE A 118 -6.77 1.80 5.66
CA PHE A 118 -7.72 1.11 6.53
C PHE A 118 -7.16 0.88 7.93
N LEU A 119 -5.92 0.41 8.02
CA LEU A 119 -5.27 0.10 9.29
C LEU A 119 -4.95 1.36 10.08
N TRP A 120 -4.55 2.40 9.36
CA TRP A 120 -4.27 3.72 9.91
C TRP A 120 -5.53 4.40 10.43
N ALA A 121 -6.66 4.27 9.73
CA ALA A 121 -7.93 4.79 10.18
C ALA A 121 -8.37 4.10 11.47
N LEU A 122 -8.29 2.76 11.51
CA LEU A 122 -8.57 1.98 12.72
C LEU A 122 -7.65 2.34 13.89
N PHE A 123 -6.35 2.50 13.62
CA PHE A 123 -5.39 2.91 14.66
C PHE A 123 -5.77 4.27 15.24
N ALA A 124 -6.19 5.21 14.40
CA ALA A 124 -6.63 6.55 14.80
C ALA A 124 -8.06 6.60 15.36
N GLU A 125 -8.70 5.45 15.59
CA GLU A 125 -10.10 5.30 16.03
C GLU A 125 -11.13 5.93 15.08
N ASN A 126 -10.77 6.11 13.81
CA ASN A 126 -11.69 6.58 12.78
C ASN A 126 -12.54 5.42 12.24
N GLY A 127 -13.80 5.37 12.66
CA GLY A 127 -14.77 4.35 12.23
C GLY A 127 -15.31 4.56 10.82
N PHE A 128 -15.11 5.72 10.19
CA PHE A 128 -15.61 6.00 8.85
C PHE A 128 -14.58 5.60 7.79
N LEU A 129 -14.62 4.33 7.39
CA LEU A 129 -13.62 3.72 6.51
C LEU A 129 -13.91 3.86 5.00
N LEU A 130 -15.04 4.48 4.65
CA LEU A 130 -15.45 4.71 3.25
C LEU A 130 -14.36 5.44 2.43
N PRO A 131 -13.66 6.48 2.95
CA PRO A 131 -12.59 7.14 2.22
C PRO A 131 -11.40 6.22 1.93
N SER A 132 -11.04 5.35 2.87
CA SER A 132 -9.98 4.35 2.68
C SER A 132 -10.34 3.34 1.58
N ALA A 133 -11.61 2.95 1.49
CA ALA A 133 -12.11 2.07 0.42
C ALA A 133 -12.03 2.73 -0.95
N TYR A 134 -12.58 3.94 -1.11
CA TYR A 134 -12.52 4.69 -2.36
C TYR A 134 -11.08 4.99 -2.78
N TRP A 135 -10.22 5.35 -1.82
CA TRP A 135 -8.82 5.60 -2.09
C TRP A 135 -8.08 4.35 -2.60
N THR A 136 -8.33 3.20 -1.98
CA THR A 136 -7.73 1.93 -2.42
C THR A 136 -8.16 1.59 -3.84
N LEU A 137 -9.45 1.74 -4.17
CA LEU A 137 -9.98 1.52 -5.52
C LEU A 137 -9.42 2.53 -6.54
N TYR A 138 -9.35 3.80 -6.17
CA TYR A 138 -8.77 4.85 -7.00
C TYR A 138 -7.31 4.57 -7.33
N VAL A 139 -6.50 4.21 -6.32
CA VAL A 139 -5.08 3.88 -6.52
C VAL A 139 -4.92 2.61 -7.34
N PHE A 140 -5.79 1.60 -7.16
CA PHE A 140 -5.81 0.40 -7.99
C PHE A 140 -6.01 0.76 -9.47
N THR A 141 -7.07 1.52 -9.79
CA THR A 141 -7.35 1.99 -11.14
C THR A 141 -6.20 2.82 -11.71
N GLY A 142 -5.63 3.72 -10.91
CA GLY A 142 -4.46 4.51 -11.29
C GLY A 142 -3.24 3.64 -11.62
N ALA A 143 -2.95 2.62 -10.81
CA ALA A 143 -1.84 1.71 -11.03
C ALA A 143 -2.04 0.84 -12.30
N VAL A 144 -3.26 0.35 -12.55
CA VAL A 144 -3.63 -0.34 -13.80
C VAL A 144 -3.41 0.57 -15.01
N TYR A 145 -3.81 1.84 -14.91
CA TYR A 145 -3.65 2.82 -15.99
C TYR A 145 -2.18 3.13 -16.29
N VAL A 146 -1.35 3.28 -15.25
CA VAL A 146 0.11 3.48 -15.41
C VAL A 146 0.73 2.28 -16.11
N GLU A 147 0.44 1.06 -15.65
CA GLU A 147 0.97 -0.17 -16.27
C GLU A 147 0.45 -0.38 -17.71
N TYR A 148 -0.76 0.08 -18.04
CA TYR A 148 -1.27 0.09 -19.42
C TYR A 148 -0.47 1.01 -20.35
N LYS A 149 -0.04 2.18 -19.86
CA LYS A 149 0.72 3.17 -20.66
C LYS A 149 2.16 2.75 -20.95
N ILE A 150 2.73 1.83 -20.18
CA ILE A 150 4.10 1.38 -20.37
C ILE A 150 4.19 0.57 -21.68
N PRO A 151 4.98 1.02 -22.68
CA PRO A 151 5.20 0.23 -23.88
C PRO A 151 5.75 -1.14 -23.47
N HIS A 152 5.23 -2.21 -24.08
CA HIS A 152 5.59 -3.63 -23.83
C HIS A 152 4.85 -4.39 -22.72
N ARG A 153 4.08 -3.75 -21.84
CA ARG A 153 3.27 -4.48 -20.83
C ARG A 153 2.06 -5.22 -21.41
N ARG A 154 1.63 -4.88 -22.63
CA ARG A 154 0.52 -5.50 -23.40
C ARG A 154 -0.77 -5.68 -22.59
N LEU A 155 -1.07 -4.77 -21.67
CA LEU A 155 -2.33 -4.79 -20.93
C LEU A 155 -3.48 -4.44 -21.88
N LYS A 156 -4.57 -5.21 -21.86
CA LYS A 156 -5.72 -4.97 -22.75
C LYS A 156 -6.51 -3.76 -22.27
N ALA A 157 -6.99 -2.94 -23.21
CA ALA A 157 -7.79 -1.75 -22.90
C ALA A 157 -9.07 -2.05 -22.10
N TRP A 158 -9.66 -3.25 -22.26
CA TRP A 158 -10.84 -3.65 -21.49
C TRP A 158 -10.56 -3.72 -19.98
N VAL A 159 -9.36 -4.13 -19.57
CA VAL A 159 -8.97 -4.25 -18.15
C VAL A 159 -8.97 -2.87 -17.50
N VAL A 160 -8.46 -1.87 -18.21
CA VAL A 160 -8.48 -0.47 -17.78
C VAL A 160 -9.92 0.02 -17.65
N ARG A 161 -10.78 -0.23 -18.65
CA ARG A 161 -12.19 0.18 -18.61
C ARG A 161 -12.93 -0.48 -17.43
N ALA A 162 -12.70 -1.76 -17.19
CA ALA A 162 -13.27 -2.48 -16.05
C ALA A 162 -12.78 -1.92 -14.70
N SER A 163 -11.49 -1.59 -14.57
CA SER A 163 -10.99 -0.97 -13.32
C SER A 163 -11.64 0.38 -13.08
N TRP A 164 -11.83 1.20 -14.12
CA TRP A 164 -12.53 2.48 -13.98
C TRP A 164 -13.97 2.32 -13.47
N LEU A 165 -14.71 1.36 -13.99
CA LEU A 165 -16.08 1.06 -13.54
C LEU A 165 -16.13 0.61 -12.07
N SER A 166 -15.08 0.00 -11.55
CA SER A 166 -15.00 -0.39 -10.13
C SER A 166 -14.63 0.76 -9.19
N SER A 167 -14.15 1.89 -9.73
CA SER A 167 -13.73 3.08 -8.96
C SER A 167 -14.70 4.26 -9.04
N VAL A 168 -15.80 4.12 -9.79
CA VAL A 168 -16.92 5.08 -9.88
C VAL A 168 -18.05 4.59 -8.98
#